data_AF-A0A353GV16-F1
#
_entry.id   AF-A0A353GV16-F1
#
_cell.length_a   1.000
_cell.length_b   1.000
_cell.length_c   1.000
_cell.angle_alpha   90.00
_cell.angle_beta   90.00
_cell.angle_gamma   90.00
#
_symmetry.space_group_name_H-M   'P 1'
#
loop_
_entity.id
_entity.type
_entity.pdbx_description
1 polymer ?
#
loop_
_entity_poly.entity_id
_entity_poly.type
_entity_poly.pdbx_seq_one_letter_code
_entity_poly.pdbx_strand_id
1 'polypeptide(L)' 'MALTQLGKKEDLRIRRTYKLLSEALLSLLEERPFDKISVIDICNKAMVHRTTFYKHFEDKYQLLVFSIKGFLKDFS' A
#
# COMPACT_ATOMS: atom_id res chain seq x y z
N MET A 1 22.51 19.94 15.88
CA MET A 1 22.23 18.49 15.97
C MET A 1 20.72 18.32 16.18
N ALA A 2 19.91 18.26 15.11
CA ALA A 2 19.51 17.06 14.36
C ALA A 2 18.37 16.21 14.99
N LEU A 3 17.33 16.84 15.56
CA LEU A 3 16.10 16.13 15.97
C LEU A 3 14.93 16.25 14.97
N THR A 4 15.03 17.07 13.92
CA THR A 4 13.94 17.27 12.94
C THR A 4 13.93 16.27 11.77
N GLN A 5 14.95 15.40 11.66
CA GLN A 5 15.17 14.54 10.47
C GLN A 5 14.62 13.12 10.61
N LEU A 6 14.29 12.65 11.82
CA LEU A 6 13.85 11.27 12.08
C LEU A 6 12.41 10.99 11.58
N GLY A 7 11.46 11.89 11.88
CA GLY A 7 10.05 11.73 11.45
C GLY A 7 9.87 11.80 9.93
N LYS A 8 10.56 12.73 9.26
CA LYS A 8 10.45 12.93 7.81
C LYS A 8 10.89 11.70 7.00
N LYS A 9 11.95 11.01 7.44
CA LYS A 9 12.44 9.80 6.75
C LYS A 9 11.49 8.62 6.95
N GLU A 10 10.88 8.52 8.13
CA GLU A 10 9.84 7.52 8.41
C GLU A 10 8.59 7.76 7.56
N ASP A 11 8.13 9.00 7.46
CA ASP A 11 7.01 9.40 6.59
C ASP A 11 7.27 9.02 5.12
N LEU A 12 8.48 9.24 4.62
CA LEU A 12 8.84 8.86 3.24
C LEU A 12 8.81 7.35 3.02
N ARG A 13 9.24 6.55 4.00
CA ARG A 13 9.16 5.09 3.93
C ARG A 13 7.72 4.61 3.92
N ILE A 14 6.89 5.17 4.81
CA ILE A 14 5.46 4.85 4.88
C ILE A 14 4.76 5.18 3.56
N ARG A 15 4.97 6.39 3.02
CA ARG A 15 4.41 6.80 1.73
C ARG A 15 4.85 5.88 0.59
N ARG A 16 6.12 5.47 0.56
CA ARG A 16 6.62 4.51 -0.42
C ARG A 16 5.93 3.16 -0.30
N THR A 17 5.77 2.65 0.92
CA THR A 17 5.06 1.39 1.16
C THR A 17 3.60 1.47 0.70
N TYR A 18 2.89 2.55 1.01
CA TYR A 18 1.51 2.76 0.57
C TYR A 18 1.40 2.77 -0.96
N LYS A 19 2.28 3.52 -1.62
CA LYS A 19 2.34 3.58 -3.09
C LYS A 19 2.55 2.19 -3.71
N LEU A 20 3.58 1.47 -3.27
CA LEU A 20 3.92 0.14 -3.82
C LEU A 20 2.78 -0.87 -3.62
N LEU A 21 2.14 -0.87 -2.44
CA LEU A 21 1.02 -1.77 -2.14
C LEU A 21 -0.22 -1.42 -2.97
N SER A 22 -0.55 -0.13 -3.13
CA SER A 22 -1.67 0.33 -3.96
C SER A 22 -1.46 -0.02 -5.44
N GLU A 23 -0.27 0.25 -5.99
CA GLU A 23 0.08 -0.10 -7.37
C GLU A 23 0.01 -1.62 -7.61
N ALA A 24 0.52 -2.41 -6.68
CA ALA A 24 0.45 -3.87 -6.76
C ALA A 24 -0.99 -4.38 -6.74
N LEU A 25 -1.85 -3.83 -5.87
CA LEU A 25 -3.26 -4.21 -5.81
C LEU A 25 -3.98 -3.85 -7.13
N LEU A 26 -3.78 -2.65 -7.65
CA LEU A 26 -4.42 -2.21 -8.91
C LEU A 26 -3.97 -3.07 -10.09
N SER A 27 -2.67 -3.38 -10.20
CA SER A 27 -2.17 -4.28 -11.24
C SER A 27 -2.76 -5.70 -11.12
N LEU A 28 -2.92 -6.23 -9.91
CA LEU A 28 -3.56 -7.55 -9.73
C LEU A 28 -5.06 -7.53 -10.06
N LEU A 29 -5.74 -6.40 -9.86
CA LEU A 29 -7.16 -6.22 -10.21
C LEU A 29 -7.38 -6.20 -11.73
N GLU A 30 -6.39 -5.78 -12.52
CA GLU A 30 -6.42 -5.88 -13.98
C GLU A 30 -6.35 -7.35 -14.45
N GLU A 31 -5.70 -8.22 -13.67
CA GLU A 31 -5.46 -9.61 -14.04
C GLU A 31 -6.59 -10.55 -13.57
N ARG A 32 -7.20 -10.28 -12.41
CA ARG A 32 -8.21 -11.17 -11.81
C ARG A 32 -9.15 -10.49 -10.81
N PRO A 33 -10.35 -11.08 -10.55
CA PRO A 33 -11.29 -10.56 -9.58
C PRO A 33 -10.71 -10.40 -8.16
N PHE A 34 -11.17 -9.37 -7.44
CA PHE A 34 -10.67 -9.01 -6.11
C PHE A 34 -10.78 -10.14 -5.07
N ASP A 35 -11.82 -10.96 -5.12
CA ASP A 35 -12.01 -12.10 -4.22
C ASP A 35 -10.89 -13.13 -4.35
N LYS A 36 -10.28 -13.25 -5.55
CA LYS A 36 -9.15 -14.15 -5.84
C LYS A 36 -7.78 -13.59 -5.49
N ILE A 37 -7.69 -12.33 -5.09
CA ILE A 37 -6.42 -11.70 -4.69
C ILE A 37 -6.22 -11.91 -3.19
N SER A 38 -5.08 -12.47 -2.77
CA SER A 38 -4.71 -12.57 -1.36
C SER A 38 -3.75 -11.45 -0.94
N VAL A 39 -3.61 -11.21 0.36
CA VAL A 39 -2.57 -10.31 0.90
C VAL A 39 -1.17 -10.78 0.49
N ILE A 40 -0.94 -12.10 0.36
CA ILE A 40 0.35 -12.65 -0.06
C ILE A 40 0.67 -12.24 -1.50
N ASP A 41 -0.30 -12.30 -2.40
CA ASP A 41 -0.12 -11.89 -3.80
C ASP A 41 0.29 -10.41 -3.90
N ILE A 42 -0.41 -9.56 -3.15
CA ILE A 42 -0.14 -8.11 -3.11
C ILE A 42 1.27 -7.86 -2.57
N CYS A 43 1.63 -8.48 -1.45
CA CYS A 43 2.96 -8.37 -0.85
C CYS A 43 4.07 -8.81 -1.81
N ASN A 44 3.88 -9.94 -2.50
CA ASN A 44 4.85 -10.47 -3.45
C ASN A 44 5.03 -9.52 -4.65
N LYS A 45 3.93 -9.07 -5.25
CA LYS A 45 3.95 -8.13 -6.39
C LYS A 45 4.57 -6.78 -6.00
N ALA A 46 4.28 -6.28 -4.79
CA ALA A 46 4.83 -5.03 -4.27
C ALA A 46 6.30 -5.12 -3.80
N MET A 47 6.86 -6.33 -3.68
CA MET A 47 8.14 -6.59 -3.00
C MET A 47 8.15 -6.03 -1.56
N VAL A 48 7.07 -6.24 -0.82
CA VAL A 48 6.89 -5.80 0.57
C VAL A 48 6.63 -7.00 1.47
N HIS A 49 7.37 -7.12 2.57
CA HIS A 49 7.12 -8.17 3.56
C HIS A 49 5.70 -8.08 4.15
N ARG A 50 5.07 -9.23 4.38
CA ARG A 50 3.73 -9.31 5.01
C ARG A 50 3.68 -8.63 6.37
N THR A 51 4.74 -8.71 7.18
CA THR A 51 4.82 -8.01 8.46
C THR A 51 4.78 -6.50 8.30
N THR A 52 5.33 -5.96 7.22
CA THR A 52 5.22 -4.54 6.88
C THR A 52 3.81 -4.19 6.42
N PHE A 53 3.16 -5.04 5.61
CA PHE A 53 1.75 -4.86 5.25
C PHE A 53 0.87 -4.73 6.50
N TYR A 54 0.98 -5.68 7.43
CA TYR A 54 0.12 -5.71 8.63
C TYR A 54 0.43 -4.62 9.67
N LYS A 55 1.55 -3.89 9.52
CA LYS A 55 1.79 -2.65 10.30
C LYS A 55 0.95 -1.47 9.81
N HIS A 56 0.43 -1.56 8.59
CA HIS A 56 -0.22 -0.46 7.88
C HIS A 56 -1.67 -0.74 7.53
N PHE A 57 -1.98 -2.00 7.24
CA PHE A 57 -3.30 -2.45 6.83
C PHE A 57 -3.70 -3.72 7.56
N GLU A 58 -4.93 -3.76 8.07
CA GLU A 58 -5.51 -4.95 8.71
C GLU A 58 -5.74 -6.06 7.67
N ASP A 59 -6.25 -5.71 6.49
CA ASP A 59 -6.53 -6.63 5.41
C ASP A 59 -6.49 -5.97 4.02
N LYS A 60 -6.80 -6.75 2.98
CA LYS A 60 -6.85 -6.27 1.59
C LYS A 60 -8.00 -5.28 1.33
N TYR A 61 -9.05 -5.30 2.13
CA TYR A 61 -10.19 -4.38 1.98
C TYR A 61 -9.80 -2.98 2.44
N GLN A 62 -9.07 -2.87 3.55
CA GLN A 62 -8.56 -1.59 4.02
C GLN A 62 -7.58 -0.97 3.02
N LEU A 63 -6.71 -1.79 2.41
CA LEU A 63 -5.84 -1.33 1.32
C LEU A 63 -6.66 -0.87 0.10
N LEU A 64 -7.71 -1.59 -0.28
CA LEU A 64 -8.58 -1.20 -1.40
C LEU A 64 -9.23 0.17 -1.15
N VAL A 65 -9.81 0.37 0.03
CA VAL A 65 -10.42 1.66 0.42
C VAL A 65 -9.38 2.78 0.40
N PHE A 66 -8.17 2.53 0.90
CA PHE A 66 -7.07 3.49 0.86
C PHE A 66 -6.71 3.85 -0.60
N SER A 67 -6.53 2.85 -1.47
CA SER A 67 -6.17 3.04 -2.87
C SER A 67 -7.23 3.83 -3.65
N ILE A 68 -8.52 3.51 -3.47
CA ILE A 68 -9.62 4.24 -4.12
C ILE A 68 -9.68 5.69 -3.64
N LYS A 69 -9.54 5.93 -2.33
CA LYS A 69 -9.50 7.30 -1.78
C LYS A 69 -8.33 8.10 -2.32
N GLY A 70 -7.17 7.47 -2.52
CA GLY A 70 -6.02 8.10 -3.16
C GLY A 70 -6.33 8.49 -4.59
N PHE A 71 -6.83 7.55 -5.38
CA PHE A 71 -7.20 7.78 -6.78
C PHE A 71 -8.23 8.90 -6.96
N LEU A 72 -9.30 8.91 -6.17
CA LEU A 72 -10.36 9.93 -6.27
C LEU A 72 -9.86 11.35 -5.98
N LYS A 73 -8.84 11.51 -5.12
CA LYS A 73 -8.24 12.81 -4.83
C LYS A 73 -7.50 13.41 -6.02
N ASP A 74 -7.01 12.58 -6.94
CA ASP A 74 -6.28 13.05 -8.12
C ASP A 74 -7.22 13.68 -9.18
N PHE A 75 -8.53 13.48 -9.04
CA PHE A 75 -9.56 14.04 -9.95
C PHE A 75 -10.31 15.25 -9.40
N SER A 76 -9.94 15.76 -8.21
CA SER A 76 -10.56 16.93 -7.56
C SER A 76 -9.56 18.08 -7.43
#